data_AF-A0A1F9DR25-F1
#
_entry.id   AF-A0A1F9DR25-F1
#
_cell.length_a   1.000
_cell.length_b   1.000
_cell.length_c   1.000
_cell.angle_alpha   90.00
_cell.angle_beta   90.00
_cell.angle_gamma   90.00
#
_symmetry.space_group_name_H-M   'P 1'
#
loop_
_entity.id
_entity.type
_entity.pdbx_description
1 polymer ?
#
loop_
_entity_poly.entity_id
_entity_poly.type
_entity_poly.pdbx_seq_one_letter_code
_entity_poly.pdbx_strand_id
1 'polypeptide(L)'
;MEPKDLIATILFADIIGFTQLSERMPPRDINMLLNQFFSRMTDIIFEYEGTLDKYIGDSLMAVFGAPMEKKDDVKRAIMAALKMRQELPVIMDKMEAKKRFNIRIGINTGRVVAGNIGSPRRMDYTVIGDPVNIASRLESIAEPNQILIGEETYKHVKREFKINKIGPKLVKGKTEEIMVYEVLG
;
A
#
# COMPACT_ATOMS: atom_id res chain seq x y z
N MET A 1 11.96 -4.98 -20.01
CA MET A 1 12.06 -3.51 -20.07
C MET A 1 13.37 -3.12 -19.41
N GLU A 2 14.15 -2.25 -20.04
CA GLU A 2 15.37 -1.72 -19.41
C GLU A 2 15.02 -0.96 -18.11
N PRO A 3 15.86 -1.03 -17.07
CA PRO A 3 15.66 -0.26 -15.85
C PRO A 3 15.61 1.25 -16.12
N LYS A 4 14.69 1.94 -15.47
CA LYS A 4 14.53 3.40 -15.56
C LYS A 4 14.43 4.03 -14.19
N ASP A 5 15.18 5.10 -13.98
CA ASP A 5 15.02 6.00 -12.85
C ASP A 5 13.79 6.88 -13.06
N LEU A 6 12.85 6.86 -12.11
CA LEU A 6 11.64 7.67 -12.12
C LEU A 6 11.21 8.03 -10.69
N ILE A 7 10.29 8.98 -10.55
CA ILE A 7 9.58 9.23 -9.29
C ILE A 7 8.33 8.34 -9.26
N ALA A 8 8.17 7.59 -8.17
CA ALA A 8 6.98 6.80 -7.94
C ALA A 8 6.41 7.02 -6.55
N THR A 9 5.10 6.80 -6.43
CA THR A 9 4.39 6.68 -5.15
C THR A 9 4.05 5.22 -4.92
N ILE A 10 4.53 4.68 -3.81
CA ILE A 10 4.39 3.28 -3.45
C ILE A 10 3.34 3.18 -2.35
N LEU A 11 2.39 2.27 -2.53
CA LEU A 11 1.34 1.95 -1.58
C LEU A 11 1.49 0.49 -1.16
N PHE A 12 1.58 0.26 0.15
CA PHE A 12 1.39 -1.05 0.76
C PHE A 12 0.06 -1.05 1.51
N ALA A 13 -0.68 -2.15 1.38
CA ALA A 13 -1.87 -2.41 2.20
C ALA A 13 -1.80 -3.83 2.74
N ASP A 14 -2.11 -4.00 4.02
CA ASP A 14 -1.95 -5.26 4.76
C ASP A 14 -3.16 -5.56 5.63
N ILE A 15 -3.46 -6.85 5.83
CA ILE A 15 -4.58 -7.28 6.67
C ILE A 15 -4.13 -7.36 8.13
N ILE A 16 -4.81 -6.64 9.01
CA ILE A 16 -4.49 -6.70 10.43
C ILE A 16 -5.00 -8.01 11.03
N GLY A 17 -4.09 -8.72 11.71
CA GLY A 17 -4.41 -9.94 12.45
C GLY A 17 -4.55 -11.19 11.57
N PHE A 18 -4.08 -11.14 10.32
CA PHE A 18 -4.20 -12.25 9.38
C PHE A 18 -3.60 -13.56 9.90
N THR A 19 -2.46 -13.53 10.60
CA THR A 19 -1.86 -14.75 11.19
C THR A 19 -2.86 -15.46 12.11
N GLN A 20 -3.49 -14.73 13.03
CA GLN A 20 -4.49 -15.30 13.93
C GLN A 20 -5.75 -15.76 13.18
N LEU A 21 -6.13 -15.06 12.12
CA LEU A 21 -7.27 -15.42 11.29
C LEU A 21 -7.03 -16.73 10.53
N SER A 22 -5.85 -16.88 9.94
CA SER A 22 -5.44 -18.04 9.16
C SER A 22 -5.22 -19.31 10.00
N GLU A 23 -4.85 -19.18 11.27
CA GLU A 23 -4.78 -20.31 12.21
C GLU A 23 -6.16 -20.86 12.59
N ARG A 24 -7.22 -20.05 12.49
CA ARG A 24 -8.58 -20.39 12.95
C ARG A 24 -9.53 -20.79 11.82
N MET A 25 -9.11 -20.63 10.57
CA MET A 25 -9.93 -20.87 9.40
C MET A 25 -9.36 -21.98 8.53
N PRO A 26 -10.21 -22.80 7.88
CA PRO A 26 -9.74 -23.76 6.89
C PRO A 26 -8.94 -23.04 5.76
N PRO A 27 -7.84 -23.62 5.25
CA PRO A 27 -7.03 -22.99 4.20
C PRO A 27 -7.83 -22.59 2.95
N ARG A 28 -8.86 -23.38 2.59
CA ARG A 28 -9.75 -23.06 1.48
C ARG A 28 -10.54 -21.78 1.70
N ASP A 29 -11.07 -21.58 2.91
CA ASP A 29 -11.83 -20.40 3.28
C ASP A 29 -10.93 -19.15 3.29
N ILE A 30 -9.70 -19.28 3.79
CA ILE A 30 -8.69 -18.20 3.75
C ILE A 30 -8.36 -17.80 2.32
N ASN A 31 -8.15 -18.79 1.43
CA ASN A 31 -7.88 -18.50 0.03
C ASN A 31 -9.05 -17.77 -0.65
N MET A 32 -10.30 -18.18 -0.39
CA MET A 32 -11.48 -17.50 -0.92
C MET A 32 -11.60 -16.06 -0.37
N LEU A 33 -11.33 -15.88 0.92
CA LEU A 33 -11.34 -14.58 1.58
C LEU A 33 -10.30 -13.63 0.95
N LEU A 34 -9.05 -14.10 0.81
CA LEU A 34 -7.98 -13.33 0.18
C LEU A 34 -8.31 -12.98 -1.27
N ASN A 35 -8.81 -13.93 -2.06
CA ASN A 35 -9.17 -13.65 -3.45
C ASN A 35 -10.28 -12.60 -3.56
N GLN A 36 -11.31 -12.66 -2.71
CA GLN A 36 -12.37 -11.66 -2.70
C GLN A 36 -11.84 -10.27 -2.31
N PHE A 37 -11.00 -10.20 -1.27
CA PHE A 37 -10.37 -8.97 -0.83
C PHE A 37 -9.44 -8.38 -1.91
N PHE A 38 -8.47 -9.16 -2.37
CA PHE A 38 -7.49 -8.73 -3.37
C PHE A 38 -8.13 -8.34 -4.69
N SER A 39 -9.19 -9.03 -5.14
CA SER A 39 -9.90 -8.62 -6.36
C SER A 39 -10.40 -7.19 -6.23
N ARG A 40 -11.10 -6.85 -5.14
CA ARG A 40 -11.64 -5.49 -4.97
C ARG A 40 -10.54 -4.45 -4.77
N MET A 41 -9.49 -4.75 -4.01
CA MET A 41 -8.39 -3.80 -3.81
C MET A 41 -7.63 -3.53 -5.12
N THR A 42 -7.43 -4.56 -5.94
CA THR A 42 -6.80 -4.46 -7.25
C THR A 42 -7.66 -3.68 -8.24
N ASP A 43 -8.98 -3.89 -8.25
CA ASP A 43 -9.90 -3.07 -9.04
C ASP A 43 -9.75 -1.58 -8.67
N ILE A 44 -9.70 -1.26 -7.37
CA ILE A 44 -9.50 0.13 -6.90
C ILE A 44 -8.15 0.68 -7.37
N ILE A 45 -7.07 -0.11 -7.30
CA ILE A 45 -5.76 0.32 -7.81
C ILE A 45 -5.87 0.71 -9.29
N PHE A 46 -6.55 -0.09 -10.09
CA PHE A 46 -6.73 0.17 -11.52
C PHE A 46 -7.72 1.31 -11.81
N GLU A 47 -8.77 1.48 -11.02
CA GLU A 47 -9.70 2.63 -11.10
C GLU A 47 -8.95 3.96 -10.97
N TYR A 48 -7.90 4.01 -10.13
CA TYR A 48 -7.02 5.16 -9.97
C TYR A 48 -5.75 5.08 -10.82
N GLU A 49 -5.73 4.22 -11.84
CA GLU A 49 -4.65 4.06 -12.82
C GLU A 49 -3.27 3.76 -12.17
N GLY A 50 -3.28 3.05 -11.04
CA GLY A 50 -2.08 2.48 -10.43
C GLY A 50 -1.72 1.14 -11.07
N THR A 51 -0.50 0.69 -10.81
CA THR A 51 0.00 -0.62 -11.22
C THR A 51 0.06 -1.51 -9.98
N LEU A 52 -0.63 -2.66 -10.00
CA LEU A 52 -0.38 -3.71 -9.01
C LEU A 52 1.00 -4.31 -9.29
N ASP A 53 1.91 -4.20 -8.33
CA ASP A 53 3.26 -4.74 -8.44
C ASP A 53 3.26 -6.23 -8.07
N LYS A 54 2.78 -6.55 -6.86
CA LYS A 54 2.70 -7.93 -6.37
C LYS A 54 1.80 -8.09 -5.14
N TYR A 55 1.35 -9.32 -4.91
CA TYR A 55 0.83 -9.76 -3.61
C TYR A 55 1.97 -10.38 -2.79
N ILE A 56 1.97 -10.14 -1.47
CA ILE A 56 2.98 -10.60 -0.53
C ILE A 56 2.25 -11.18 0.70
N GLY A 57 1.87 -12.46 0.61
CA GLY A 57 1.03 -13.08 1.64
C GLY A 57 -0.36 -12.43 1.67
N ASP A 58 -0.68 -11.78 2.79
CA ASP A 58 -1.89 -11.00 3.05
C ASP A 58 -1.75 -9.50 2.73
N SER A 59 -0.56 -9.08 2.30
CA SER A 59 -0.27 -7.73 1.84
C SER A 59 -0.33 -7.61 0.31
N LEU A 60 -0.57 -6.40 -0.17
CA LEU A 60 -0.37 -6.01 -1.57
C LEU A 60 0.55 -4.81 -1.67
N MET A 61 1.27 -4.73 -2.79
CA MET A 61 2.08 -3.59 -3.17
C MET A 61 1.56 -3.03 -4.50
N ALA A 62 1.30 -1.73 -4.52
CA ALA A 62 0.91 -0.99 -5.70
C ALA A 62 1.84 0.21 -5.94
N VAL A 63 1.94 0.63 -7.19
CA VAL A 63 2.84 1.71 -7.61
C VAL A 63 2.08 2.67 -8.53
N PHE A 64 2.23 3.96 -8.26
CA PHE A 64 1.76 5.05 -9.10
C PHE A 64 2.98 5.80 -9.62
N GLY A 65 3.03 6.06 -10.93
CA GLY A 65 4.20 6.65 -11.61
C GLY A 65 5.15 5.66 -12.27
N ALA A 66 4.88 4.35 -12.17
CA ALA A 66 5.56 3.30 -12.92
C ALA A 66 4.53 2.43 -13.67
N PRO A 67 4.72 2.14 -14.98
CA PRO A 67 5.89 2.42 -15.82
C PRO A 67 5.98 3.84 -16.38
N MET A 68 5.00 4.70 -16.09
CA MET A 68 4.94 6.05 -16.64
C MET A 68 4.50 7.04 -15.56
N GLU A 69 5.27 8.11 -15.39
CA GLU A 69 5.03 9.18 -14.42
C GLU A 69 3.84 10.05 -14.84
N LYS A 70 3.01 10.44 -13.86
CA LYS A 70 1.98 11.48 -14.03
C LYS A 70 2.08 12.49 -12.90
N LYS A 71 1.70 13.74 -13.20
CA LYS A 71 1.80 14.84 -12.23
C LYS A 71 0.95 14.62 -10.97
N ASP A 72 -0.08 13.79 -11.06
CA ASP A 72 -1.04 13.53 -9.99
C ASP A 72 -0.87 12.14 -9.36
N ASP A 73 0.25 11.43 -9.59
CA ASP A 73 0.52 10.09 -9.03
C ASP A 73 0.27 10.01 -7.52
N VAL A 74 0.78 11.00 -6.78
CA VAL A 74 0.64 11.07 -5.31
C VAL A 74 -0.83 11.18 -4.90
N LYS A 75 -1.60 12.01 -5.62
CA LYS A 75 -3.03 12.21 -5.38
C LYS A 75 -3.80 10.93 -5.66
N ARG A 76 -3.53 10.27 -6.79
CA ARG A 76 -4.18 9.01 -7.19
C ARG A 76 -3.91 7.90 -6.18
N ALA A 77 -2.69 7.78 -5.67
CA ALA A 77 -2.34 6.83 -4.62
C ALA A 77 -3.14 7.05 -3.32
N ILE A 78 -3.26 8.30 -2.88
CA ILE A 78 -4.03 8.63 -1.67
C ILE A 78 -5.53 8.38 -1.88
N MET A 79 -6.08 8.76 -3.05
CA MET A 79 -7.47 8.50 -3.37
C MET A 79 -7.79 7.00 -3.44
N ALA A 80 -6.88 6.19 -3.99
CA ALA A 80 -6.99 4.74 -3.98
C ALA A 80 -7.01 4.20 -2.54
N ALA A 81 -6.10 4.64 -1.67
CA ALA A 81 -6.08 4.23 -0.27
C ALA A 81 -7.35 4.62 0.50
N LEU A 82 -7.85 5.83 0.29
CA LEU A 82 -9.11 6.30 0.88
C LEU A 82 -10.30 5.45 0.41
N LYS A 83 -10.34 5.12 -0.89
CA LYS A 83 -11.37 4.25 -1.47
C LYS A 83 -11.27 2.82 -0.93
N MET A 84 -10.07 2.25 -0.79
CA MET A 84 -9.87 0.94 -0.15
C MET A 84 -10.44 0.92 1.27
N ARG A 85 -10.10 1.94 2.08
CA ARG A 85 -10.61 2.09 3.44
C ARG A 85 -12.13 2.23 3.48
N GLN A 86 -12.72 2.93 2.52
CA GLN A 86 -14.18 3.12 2.41
C GLN A 86 -14.92 1.84 1.98
N GLU A 87 -14.32 1.05 1.07
CA GLU A 87 -14.95 -0.14 0.50
C GLU A 87 -14.79 -1.38 1.37
N LEU A 88 -13.77 -1.42 2.23
CA LEU A 88 -13.52 -2.55 3.11
C LEU A 88 -14.73 -2.91 3.99
N PRO A 89 -15.41 -1.96 4.70
CA PRO A 89 -16.63 -2.27 5.43
C PRO A 89 -17.72 -2.94 4.58
N VAL A 90 -17.88 -2.53 3.32
CA VAL A 90 -18.88 -3.10 2.39
C VAL A 90 -18.59 -4.58 2.07
N ILE A 91 -17.30 -4.95 2.00
CA ILE A 91 -16.89 -6.35 1.85
C ILE A 91 -17.12 -7.10 3.17
N MET A 92 -16.66 -6.53 4.28
CA MET A 92 -16.69 -7.17 5.60
C MET A 92 -18.12 -7.36 6.12
N ASP A 93 -19.06 -6.49 5.78
CA ASP A 93 -20.45 -6.59 6.23
C ASP A 93 -21.20 -7.79 5.64
N LYS A 94 -20.73 -8.31 4.51
CA LYS A 94 -21.24 -9.54 3.90
C LYS A 94 -20.67 -10.81 4.56
N MET A 95 -19.73 -10.66 5.49
CA MET A 95 -19.04 -11.75 6.15
C MET A 95 -19.50 -11.93 7.59
N GLU A 96 -19.40 -13.16 8.08
CA GLU A 96 -19.55 -13.50 9.49
C GLU A 96 -18.58 -12.67 10.33
N ALA A 97 -19.01 -12.20 11.51
CA ALA A 97 -18.21 -11.31 12.36
C ALA A 97 -16.79 -11.84 12.64
N LYS A 98 -16.63 -13.16 12.83
CA LYS A 98 -15.34 -13.82 13.08
C LYS A 98 -14.37 -13.81 11.88
N LYS A 99 -14.85 -13.50 10.68
CA LYS A 99 -14.08 -13.42 9.44
C LYS A 99 -13.75 -11.98 9.05
N ARG A 100 -14.29 -10.98 9.76
CA ARG A 100 -14.07 -9.57 9.49
C ARG A 100 -12.68 -9.13 9.95
N PHE A 101 -12.05 -8.27 9.17
CA PHE A 101 -10.75 -7.70 9.48
C PHE A 101 -10.68 -6.23 9.08
N ASN A 102 -9.68 -5.54 9.61
CA ASN A 102 -9.29 -4.20 9.18
C ASN A 102 -8.03 -4.28 8.33
N ILE A 103 -7.73 -3.21 7.59
CA ILE A 103 -6.47 -3.06 6.88
C ILE A 103 -5.66 -1.91 7.46
N ARG A 104 -4.37 -1.89 7.17
CA ARG A 104 -3.50 -0.74 7.39
C ARG A 104 -2.77 -0.41 6.11
N ILE A 105 -2.50 0.88 5.88
CA ILE A 105 -1.94 1.36 4.61
C ILE A 105 -0.75 2.29 4.90
N GLY A 106 0.33 2.07 4.16
CA GLY A 106 1.53 2.92 4.16
C GLY A 106 1.85 3.41 2.76
N ILE A 107 2.08 4.71 2.60
CA ILE A 107 2.35 5.33 1.31
C ILE A 107 3.60 6.19 1.37
N ASN A 108 4.52 6.01 0.43
CA ASN A 108 5.68 6.89 0.32
C ASN A 108 6.04 7.22 -1.13
N THR A 109 6.53 8.43 -1.35
CA THR A 109 6.91 8.96 -2.66
C THR A 109 8.41 9.15 -2.71
N GLY A 110 9.03 8.83 -3.84
CA GLY A 110 10.42 9.18 -4.08
C GLY A 110 11.01 8.54 -5.33
N ARG A 111 12.31 8.75 -5.52
CA ARG A 111 13.06 8.19 -6.65
C ARG A 111 13.25 6.68 -6.49
N VAL A 112 12.92 5.94 -7.53
CA VAL A 112 13.07 4.50 -7.61
C VAL A 112 13.62 4.09 -8.97
N VAL A 113 14.15 2.87 -9.05
CA VAL A 113 14.48 2.20 -10.30
C VAL A 113 13.35 1.23 -10.62
N ALA A 114 12.68 1.43 -11.76
CA ALA A 114 11.61 0.56 -12.25
C ALA A 114 12.11 -0.30 -13.41
N GLY A 115 11.86 -1.61 -13.38
CA GLY A 115 12.31 -2.50 -14.44
C GLY A 115 11.95 -3.97 -14.21
N ASN A 116 12.32 -4.82 -15.16
CA ASN A 116 12.16 -6.26 -14.99
C ASN A 116 13.32 -6.79 -14.13
N ILE A 117 13.00 -7.50 -13.06
CA ILE A 117 13.97 -8.08 -12.13
C ILE A 117 13.69 -9.56 -11.97
N GLY A 118 14.74 -10.38 -12.03
CA GLY A 118 14.62 -11.83 -11.87
C GLY A 118 15.68 -12.60 -12.62
N SER A 119 15.36 -13.85 -12.93
CA SER A 119 16.21 -14.75 -13.71
C SER A 119 15.64 -14.91 -15.12
N PRO A 120 16.40 -15.46 -16.09
CA PRO A 120 15.88 -15.73 -17.43
C PRO A 120 14.59 -16.57 -17.48
N ARG A 121 14.28 -17.33 -16.42
CA ARG A 121 13.09 -18.19 -16.32
C ARG A 121 11.90 -17.53 -15.61
N ARG A 122 12.11 -16.42 -14.92
CA ARG A 122 11.09 -15.71 -14.15
C ARG A 122 11.52 -14.26 -13.95
N MET A 123 10.81 -13.34 -14.58
CA MET A 123 11.03 -11.90 -14.50
C MET A 123 9.75 -11.26 -13.98
N ASP A 124 9.88 -10.42 -12.96
CA ASP A 124 8.80 -9.61 -12.43
C ASP A 124 9.10 -8.13 -12.72
N TYR A 125 8.14 -7.38 -13.25
CA TYR A 125 8.26 -5.93 -13.33
C TYR A 125 8.03 -5.35 -11.93
N THR A 126 8.98 -4.57 -11.43
CA THR A 126 8.88 -4.02 -10.07
C THR A 126 9.70 -2.75 -9.91
N VAL A 127 9.52 -2.06 -8.78
CA VAL A 127 10.33 -0.90 -8.38
C VAL A 127 11.24 -1.25 -7.21
N ILE A 128 12.48 -0.75 -7.24
CA ILE A 128 13.45 -0.86 -6.14
C ILE A 128 13.89 0.55 -5.72
N GLY A 129 13.99 0.75 -4.42
CA GLY A 129 14.57 1.96 -3.84
C GLY A 129 14.21 2.08 -2.36
N ASP A 130 14.90 2.99 -1.68
CA ASP A 130 14.59 3.33 -0.30
C ASP A 130 13.11 3.76 -0.07
N PRO A 131 12.45 4.48 -1.01
CA PRO A 131 11.03 4.82 -0.86
C PRO A 131 10.10 3.61 -0.70
N VAL A 132 10.42 2.47 -1.35
CA VAL A 132 9.66 1.21 -1.23
C VAL A 132 9.71 0.69 0.20
N ASN A 133 10.91 0.67 0.79
CA ASN A 133 11.12 0.22 2.16
C ASN A 133 10.44 1.14 3.17
N ILE A 134 10.46 2.45 2.95
CA ILE A 134 9.76 3.41 3.81
C ILE A 134 8.24 3.17 3.75
N ALA A 135 7.66 2.98 2.56
CA ALA A 135 6.22 2.71 2.43
C ALA A 135 5.79 1.45 3.20
N SER A 136 6.53 0.35 3.07
CA SER A 136 6.28 -0.87 3.85
C SER A 136 6.44 -0.65 5.36
N ARG A 137 7.41 0.16 5.80
CA ARG A 137 7.58 0.47 7.23
C ARG A 137 6.45 1.33 7.78
N LEU A 138 5.97 2.30 7.02
CA LEU A 138 4.81 3.12 7.37
C LEU A 138 3.56 2.24 7.53
N GLU A 139 3.35 1.30 6.60
CA GLU A 139 2.28 0.31 6.70
C GLU A 139 2.42 -0.51 7.99
N SER A 140 3.61 -1.03 8.28
CA SER A 140 3.82 -1.89 9.46
C SER A 140 3.56 -1.22 10.81
N ILE A 141 3.66 0.11 10.90
CA ILE A 141 3.40 0.88 12.13
C ILE A 141 2.01 1.52 12.16
N ALA A 142 1.22 1.37 11.10
CA ALA A 142 -0.11 1.93 11.00
C ALA A 142 -1.11 1.09 11.83
N GLU A 143 -1.97 1.81 12.54
CA GLU A 143 -3.08 1.25 13.32
C GLU A 143 -4.24 0.78 12.39
N PRO A 144 -5.24 0.04 12.92
CA PRO A 144 -6.41 -0.36 12.15
C PRO A 144 -7.11 0.77 11.39
N ASN A 145 -7.25 0.57 10.08
CA ASN A 145 -7.80 1.48 9.08
C ASN A 145 -7.04 2.81 8.95
N GLN A 146 -5.82 2.88 9.46
CA GLN A 146 -4.97 4.06 9.36
C GLN A 146 -4.23 4.07 8.01
N ILE A 147 -4.08 5.27 7.46
CA ILE A 147 -3.33 5.54 6.23
C ILE A 147 -2.18 6.46 6.60
N LEU A 148 -0.97 5.91 6.68
CA LEU A 148 0.23 6.66 7.00
C LEU A 148 1.02 7.02 5.75
N ILE A 149 1.52 8.25 5.72
CA ILE A 149 2.34 8.76 4.63
C ILE A 149 3.65 9.37 5.12
N GLY A 150 4.68 9.28 4.27
CA GLY A 150 5.96 9.92 4.48
C GLY A 150 5.95 11.42 4.15
N GLU A 151 7.01 12.11 4.52
CA GLU A 151 7.14 13.57 4.34
C GLU A 151 7.04 14.02 2.89
N GLU A 152 7.65 13.28 1.96
CA GLU A 152 7.63 13.67 0.55
C GLU A 152 6.22 13.59 -0.04
N THR A 153 5.48 12.52 0.27
CA THR A 153 4.06 12.38 -0.08
C THR A 153 3.26 13.54 0.52
N TYR A 154 3.46 13.86 1.81
CA TYR A 154 2.78 14.96 2.47
C TYR A 154 3.02 16.31 1.77
N LYS A 155 4.27 16.63 1.42
CA LYS A 155 4.63 17.91 0.78
C LYS A 155 3.85 18.16 -0.50
N HIS A 156 3.58 17.12 -1.28
CA HIS A 156 2.82 17.20 -2.53
C HIS A 156 1.33 17.46 -2.32
N VAL A 157 0.74 16.91 -1.24
CA VAL A 157 -0.72 16.82 -1.11
C VAL A 157 -1.31 17.54 0.11
N LYS A 158 -0.48 18.19 0.94
CA LYS A 158 -0.87 18.89 2.19
C LYS A 158 -1.96 19.96 2.04
N ARG A 159 -2.25 20.40 0.82
CA ARG A 159 -3.30 21.40 0.53
C ARG A 159 -4.59 20.78 -0.02
N GLU A 160 -4.57 19.49 -0.36
CA GLU A 160 -5.68 18.80 -1.02
C GLU A 160 -6.42 17.84 -0.09
N PHE A 161 -5.76 17.36 0.98
CA PHE A 161 -6.33 16.39 1.92
C PHE A 161 -6.24 16.89 3.36
N LYS A 162 -7.16 16.43 4.19
CA LYS A 162 -7.10 16.59 5.64
C LYS A 162 -6.06 15.62 6.19
N ILE A 163 -4.95 16.17 6.69
CA ILE A 163 -3.81 15.39 7.16
C ILE A 163 -3.45 15.79 8.59
N ASN A 164 -3.25 14.79 9.45
CA ASN A 164 -2.72 14.96 10.80
C ASN A 164 -1.21 14.70 10.84
N LYS A 165 -0.46 15.50 11.60
CA LYS A 165 0.98 15.28 11.81
C LYS A 165 1.15 14.32 12.99
N ILE A 166 1.64 13.11 12.73
CA ILE A 166 1.91 12.11 13.78
C ILE A 166 3.23 12.41 14.50
N GLY A 167 4.21 12.95 13.77
CA GLY A 167 5.51 13.30 14.32
C GLY A 167 6.63 12.40 13.80
N PRO A 168 7.86 12.60 14.29
CA PRO A 168 8.98 11.74 13.93
C PRO A 168 8.79 10.33 14.50
N LYS A 169 9.16 9.32 13.71
CA LYS A 169 9.16 7.91 14.12
C LYS A 169 10.44 7.25 13.68
N LEU A 170 11.08 6.52 14.60
CA LEU A 170 12.15 5.60 14.26
C LEU A 170 11.54 4.32 13.68
N VAL A 171 11.81 4.06 12.41
CA VAL A 171 11.39 2.82 11.74
C VAL A 171 12.54 1.84 11.64
N LYS A 172 12.24 0.54 11.73
CA LYS A 172 13.23 -0.55 11.70
C LYS A 172 14.22 -0.38 10.54
N GLY A 173 15.51 -0.36 10.81
CA GLY A 173 16.55 -0.25 9.78
C GLY A 173 16.74 1.16 9.20
N LYS A 174 16.30 2.21 9.89
CA LYS A 174 16.82 3.58 9.73
C LYS A 174 17.58 3.98 10.99
N THR A 175 18.60 4.80 10.80
CA THR A 175 19.34 5.48 11.88
C THR A 175 18.69 6.80 12.28
N GLU A 176 17.97 7.43 11.34
CA GLU A 176 17.27 8.70 11.54
C GLU A 176 15.76 8.48 11.60
N GLU A 177 15.08 9.33 12.38
CA GLU A 177 13.63 9.34 12.42
C GLU A 177 13.05 9.89 11.11
N ILE A 178 11.94 9.30 10.66
CA ILE A 178 11.18 9.82 9.53
C ILE A 178 9.96 10.58 10.04
N MET A 179 9.63 11.69 9.38
CA MET A 179 8.40 12.41 9.67
C MET A 179 7.19 11.68 9.10
N VAL A 180 6.24 11.34 9.98
CA VAL A 180 5.03 10.57 9.66
C VAL A 180 3.79 11.44 9.75
N TYR A 181 2.86 11.22 8.82
CA TYR A 181 1.59 11.91 8.73
C TYR A 181 0.46 10.90 8.50
N GLU A 182 -0.75 11.22 8.93
CA GLU A 182 -1.94 10.40 8.73
C GLU A 182 -2.94 11.12 7.83
N VAL A 183 -3.43 10.42 6.80
CA VAL A 183 -4.50 10.92 5.93
C VAL A 183 -5.87 10.61 6.54
N LEU A 184 -6.64 11.65 6.81
CA LEU A 184 -7.97 11.55 7.41
C LEU A 184 -9.08 11.53 6.36
N GLY A 185 -8.95 12.26 5.25
CA GLY A 185 -9.94 12.33 4.16
C GLY A 185 -9.72 13.51 3.25
#